data_AF-A0A553N2T2-F1
#
_entry.id   AF-A0A553N2T2-F1
#
_cell.length_a   1.000
_cell.length_b   1.000
_cell.length_c   1.000
_cell.angle_alpha   90.00
_cell.angle_beta   90.00
_cell.angle_gamma   90.00
#
_symmetry.space_group_name_H-M   'P 1'
#
loop_
_entity.id
_entity.type
_entity.pdbx_description
1 polymer ?
#
loop_
_entity_poly.entity_id
_entity_poly.type
_entity_poly.pdbx_seq_one_letter_code
_entity_poly.pdbx_strand_id
1 'polypeptide(L)'
;MSTESEMRPLLSVQPSRGLVDEKFQIIIKNLWPKQEVTLHALHRSEDKDFWEAFGHYISDEQGTVSVDRDKSLGGTYEGTEQMGLLWSLRPVPGSRTYL
;
A
#
# COMPACT_ATOMS: atom_id res chain seq x y z
N MET A 1 29.00 10.85 -15.36
CA MET A 1 27.85 9.98 -15.69
C MET A 1 27.78 8.95 -14.58
N SER A 2 27.02 9.25 -13.54
CA SER A 2 26.96 8.44 -12.33
C SER A 2 25.97 7.31 -12.56
N THR A 3 26.43 6.11 -12.24
CA THR A 3 25.82 4.81 -12.45
C THR A 3 24.35 4.73 -12.04
N GLU A 4 23.55 4.09 -12.89
CA GLU A 4 22.20 3.54 -12.68
C GLU A 4 22.17 2.49 -11.54
N SER A 5 22.70 2.82 -10.36
CA SER A 5 22.46 2.06 -9.14
C SER A 5 21.02 2.34 -8.73
N GLU A 6 20.15 1.53 -9.32
CA GLU A 6 18.69 1.57 -9.41
C GLU A 6 17.95 2.20 -8.22
N MET A 7 17.03 3.11 -8.52
CA MET A 7 15.89 3.43 -7.68
C MET A 7 15.02 2.18 -7.53
N ARG A 8 15.35 1.36 -6.53
CA ARG A 8 14.56 0.23 -6.10
C ARG A 8 13.64 0.70 -4.97
N PRO A 9 12.32 0.77 -5.19
CA PRO A 9 11.39 1.16 -4.14
C PRO A 9 11.58 0.29 -2.91
N LEU A 10 11.73 0.93 -1.75
CA LEU A 10 11.89 0.24 -0.47
C LEU A 10 10.59 0.40 0.33
N LEU A 11 9.82 -0.68 0.42
CA LEU A 11 8.62 -0.75 1.25
C LEU A 11 8.97 -1.22 2.66
N SER A 12 8.59 -0.45 3.67
CA SER A 12 8.76 -0.79 5.10
C SER A 12 7.42 -0.75 5.81
N VAL A 13 7.15 -1.76 6.62
CA VAL A 13 5.94 -1.86 7.45
C VAL A 13 6.34 -2.13 8.90
N GLN A 14 5.84 -1.34 9.85
CA GLN A 14 6.11 -1.51 11.28
C GLN A 14 4.86 -1.34 12.14
N PRO A 15 4.60 -2.23 13.12
CA PRO A 15 5.39 -3.42 13.41
C PRO A 15 5.28 -4.46 12.29
N SER A 16 6.25 -5.36 12.18
CA SER A 16 6.24 -6.44 11.18
C SER A 16 5.23 -7.55 11.51
N ARG A 17 4.74 -7.56 12.75
CA ARG A 17 3.68 -8.42 13.25
C ARG A 17 2.87 -7.65 14.29
N GLY A 18 1.56 -7.70 14.17
CA GLY A 18 0.64 -7.06 15.10
C GLY A 18 -0.74 -7.69 15.06
N LEU A 19 -1.63 -7.16 15.88
CA LEU A 19 -3.05 -7.51 15.86
C LEU A 19 -3.79 -6.75 14.74
N VAL A 20 -4.98 -7.21 14.37
CA VAL A 20 -5.78 -6.59 13.29
C VAL A 20 -6.22 -5.15 13.62
N ASP A 21 -6.39 -4.86 14.90
CA ASP A 21 -6.78 -3.56 15.45
C ASP A 21 -5.56 -2.70 15.86
N GLU A 22 -4.35 -3.25 15.74
CA GLU A 22 -3.12 -2.52 16.02
C GLU A 22 -2.75 -1.63 14.84
N LYS A 23 -2.43 -0.36 15.13
CA LYS A 23 -1.95 0.56 14.09
C LYS A 23 -0.57 0.16 13.60
N PHE A 24 -0.38 0.17 12.29
CA PHE A 24 0.92 -0.04 11.65
C PHE A 24 1.26 1.12 10.72
N GLN A 25 2.55 1.38 10.56
CA GLN A 25 3.08 2.40 9.68
C GLN A 25 3.59 1.76 8.40
N ILE A 26 3.27 2.36 7.26
CA ILE A 26 3.83 1.99 5.96
C ILE A 26 4.58 3.18 5.40
N ILE A 27 5.84 2.96 5.04
CA ILE A 27 6.69 3.94 4.36
C ILE A 27 7.26 3.30 3.08
N ILE A 28 7.21 4.04 1.98
CA ILE A 28 7.89 3.71 0.73
C ILE A 28 8.99 4.75 0.51
N LYS A 29 10.22 4.31 0.28
CA LYS A 29 11.38 5.18 -0.05
C LYS A 29 11.98 4.82 -1.40
N ASN A 30 12.95 5.62 -1.84
CA ASN A 30 13.69 5.43 -3.10
C ASN A 30 12.78 5.50 -4.33
N LEU A 31 11.75 6.34 -4.28
CA LEU A 31 10.98 6.73 -5.45
C LEU A 31 11.64 7.95 -6.12
N TRP A 32 11.25 8.22 -7.36
CA TRP A 32 11.53 9.53 -7.95
C TRP A 32 10.70 10.60 -7.21
N PRO A 33 11.17 11.86 -7.10
CA PRO A 33 10.34 12.96 -6.62
C PRO A 33 9.07 13.10 -7.46
N LYS A 34 7.91 13.31 -6.82
CA LYS A 34 6.60 13.44 -7.48
C LYS A 34 6.16 12.23 -8.30
N GLN A 35 6.69 11.05 -8.01
CA GLN A 35 6.30 9.81 -8.65
C GLN A 35 4.92 9.38 -8.18
N GLU A 36 4.02 9.16 -9.13
CA GLU A 36 2.74 8.50 -8.90
C GLU A 36 2.99 7.00 -8.65
N VAL A 37 2.41 6.47 -7.56
CA VAL A 37 2.53 5.07 -7.18
C VAL A 37 1.18 4.51 -6.72
N THR A 38 0.98 3.22 -6.96
CA THR A 38 -0.13 2.46 -6.39
C THR A 38 0.44 1.52 -5.33
N LEU A 39 -0.03 1.66 -4.09
CA LEU A 39 0.27 0.71 -3.03
C LEU A 39 -0.87 -0.31 -2.97
N HIS A 40 -0.55 -1.58 -3.22
CA HIS A 40 -1.51 -2.68 -3.30
C HIS A 40 -1.28 -3.70 -2.17
N ALA A 41 -2.32 -3.97 -1.40
CA ALA A 41 -2.38 -5.03 -0.41
C ALA A 41 -3.22 -6.19 -0.98
N LEU A 42 -2.63 -7.40 -0.97
CA LEU A 42 -3.29 -8.63 -1.40
C LEU A 42 -3.29 -9.61 -0.22
N HIS A 43 -4.48 -10.04 0.18
CA HIS A 43 -4.67 -11.01 1.24
C HIS A 43 -5.34 -12.28 0.67
N ARG A 44 -4.78 -13.44 1.01
CA ARG A 44 -5.42 -14.73 0.76
C ARG A 44 -6.05 -15.22 2.06
N SER A 45 -7.37 -15.31 2.06
CA SER A 45 -8.15 -15.81 3.19
C SER A 45 -7.97 -17.32 3.41
N GLU A 46 -8.41 -17.83 4.56
CA GLU A 46 -8.41 -19.26 4.88
C GLU A 46 -9.29 -20.07 3.91
N ASP A 47 -10.39 -19.47 3.46
CA ASP A 47 -11.30 -20.02 2.43
C ASP A 47 -10.70 -20.02 1.02
N LYS A 48 -9.44 -19.59 0.88
CA LYS A 48 -8.67 -19.47 -0.37
C LYS A 48 -9.15 -18.38 -1.33
N ASP A 49 -10.12 -17.56 -0.93
CA ASP A 49 -10.50 -16.34 -1.65
C ASP A 49 -9.41 -15.28 -1.55
N PHE A 50 -9.27 -14.47 -2.60
CA PHE A 50 -8.37 -13.32 -2.62
C PHE A 50 -9.14 -12.04 -2.32
N TRP A 51 -8.54 -11.20 -1.49
CA TRP A 51 -9.01 -9.87 -1.13
C TRP A 51 -7.94 -8.84 -1.47
N GLU A 52 -8.35 -7.73 -2.04
CA GLU A 52 -7.47 -6.64 -2.46
C GLU A 52 -7.88 -5.31 -1.83
N ALA A 53 -6.90 -4.46 -1.57
CA ALA A 53 -7.07 -3.05 -1.31
C ALA A 53 -5.92 -2.29 -1.96
N PHE A 54 -6.20 -1.11 -2.48
CA PHE A 54 -5.17 -0.25 -3.03
C PHE A 54 -5.49 1.22 -2.79
N GLY A 55 -4.42 2.00 -2.65
CA GLY A 55 -4.45 3.46 -2.60
C GLY A 55 -3.43 4.05 -3.56
N HIS A 56 -3.79 5.17 -4.20
CA HIS A 56 -2.90 5.93 -5.08
C HIS A 56 -2.21 7.05 -4.31
N TYR A 57 -0.91 7.22 -4.52
CA TYR A 57 -0.08 8.21 -3.81
C TYR A 57 0.86 8.91 -4.78
N ILE A 58 1.36 10.07 -4.37
CA ILE A 58 2.43 10.80 -5.05
C ILE A 58 3.55 10.98 -4.03
N SER A 59 4.77 10.60 -4.39
CA SER A 59 5.94 10.79 -3.52
C SER A 59 6.26 12.27 -3.31
N ASP A 60 6.84 12.56 -2.14
CA ASP A 60 7.36 13.89 -1.82
C ASP A 60 8.62 14.25 -2.65
N GLU A 61 9.20 15.42 -2.37
CA GLU A 61 10.43 15.88 -3.03
C GLU A 61 11.65 14.99 -2.72
N GLN A 62 11.57 14.16 -1.68
CA GLN A 62 12.61 13.23 -1.26
C GLN A 62 12.37 11.81 -1.83
N GLY A 63 11.32 11.61 -2.62
CA GLY A 63 10.99 10.28 -3.15
C GLY A 63 10.45 9.33 -2.07
N THR A 64 9.70 9.87 -1.10
CA THR A 64 9.08 9.11 -0.01
C THR A 64 7.56 9.22 -0.05
N VAL A 65 6.87 8.14 0.36
CA VAL A 65 5.45 8.13 0.70
C VAL A 65 5.30 7.55 2.11
N SER A 66 4.55 8.21 2.98
CA SER A 66 4.18 7.77 4.33
C SER A 66 2.66 7.69 4.44
N VAL A 67 2.11 6.48 4.50
CA VAL A 67 0.65 6.24 4.41
C VAL A 67 -0.15 6.86 5.57
N ASP A 68 0.48 7.09 6.72
CA ASP A 68 -0.11 7.77 7.87
C ASP A 68 -0.20 9.30 7.73
N ARG A 69 0.44 9.89 6.72
CA ARG A 69 0.57 11.34 6.53
C ARG A 69 0.06 11.79 5.17
N ASP A 70 0.45 11.06 4.13
CA ASP A 70 0.12 11.37 2.76
C ASP A 70 -1.31 10.91 2.46
N LYS A 71 -2.02 11.72 1.69
CA LYS A 71 -3.39 11.39 1.30
C LYS A 71 -3.35 10.39 0.17
N SER A 72 -4.16 9.34 0.29
CA SER A 72 -4.51 8.56 -0.90
C SER A 72 -5.41 9.41 -1.80
N LEU A 73 -5.09 9.44 -3.09
CA LEU A 73 -5.82 10.19 -4.13
C LEU A 73 -6.94 9.35 -4.78
N GLY A 74 -7.21 8.16 -4.24
CA GLY A 74 -8.26 7.26 -4.70
C GLY A 74 -7.83 5.80 -4.69
N GLY A 75 -8.73 4.94 -5.16
CA GLY A 75 -8.58 3.49 -5.15
C GLY A 75 -9.72 2.86 -4.36
N THR A 76 -9.39 1.95 -3.45
CA THR A 76 -10.38 1.39 -2.51
C THR A 76 -10.69 2.31 -1.32
N TYR A 77 -9.90 3.35 -1.10
CA TYR A 77 -10.11 4.43 -0.13
C TYR A 77 -9.47 5.74 -0.63
N GLU A 78 -9.80 6.87 -0.01
CA GLU A 78 -9.24 8.20 -0.29
C GLU A 78 -8.98 8.94 1.03
N GLY A 79 -8.01 9.86 1.06
CA GLY A 79 -7.67 10.66 2.25
C GLY A 79 -6.50 10.09 3.07
N THR A 80 -6.24 10.70 4.23
CA THR A 80 -5.16 10.30 5.14
C THR A 80 -5.67 9.21 6.07
N GLU A 81 -5.65 7.97 5.60
CA GLU A 81 -6.23 6.81 6.29
C GLU A 81 -5.17 5.74 6.53
N GLN A 82 -4.50 5.80 7.68
CA GLN A 82 -3.39 4.88 8.02
C GLN A 82 -3.75 3.39 7.89
N MET A 83 -5.00 3.05 8.23
CA MET A 83 -5.52 1.67 8.18
C MET A 83 -6.29 1.37 6.90
N GLY A 84 -6.29 2.28 5.92
CA GLY A 84 -7.03 2.20 4.66
C GLY A 84 -6.95 0.83 4.01
N LEU A 85 -5.72 0.37 3.78
CA LEU A 85 -5.44 -0.92 3.12
C LEU A 85 -5.97 -2.16 3.86
N LEU A 86 -6.30 -2.04 5.14
CA LEU A 86 -6.86 -3.15 5.92
C LEU A 86 -8.38 -3.13 5.92
N TRP A 87 -9.01 -1.99 6.25
CA TRP A 87 -10.46 -1.92 6.34
C TRP A 87 -11.16 -1.83 4.98
N SER A 88 -10.45 -1.38 3.93
CA SER A 88 -11.01 -1.24 2.58
C SER A 88 -10.80 -2.47 1.70
N LEU A 89 -10.34 -3.59 2.28
CA LEU A 89 -10.23 -4.86 1.58
C LEU A 89 -11.58 -5.26 0.97
N ARG A 90 -11.57 -5.58 -0.31
CA ARG A 90 -12.73 -6.11 -1.04
C ARG A 90 -12.38 -7.43 -1.73
N PRO A 91 -13.36 -8.31 -2.00
CA PRO A 91 -13.09 -9.53 -2.75
C PRO A 91 -12.55 -9.22 -4.14
N VAL A 92 -11.49 -9.93 -4.57
CA VAL A 92 -11.02 -9.88 -5.95
C VAL A 92 -12.07 -10.55 -6.83
N PRO A 93 -12.59 -9.89 -7.88
CA PRO A 93 -13.58 -10.48 -8.78
C PRO A 93 -13.12 -11.84 -9.35
N GLY A 94 -13.97 -12.85 -9.26
CA GLY A 94 -13.68 -14.20 -9.77
C GLY A 94 -12.73 -15.05 -8.91
N SER A 95 -12.27 -14.56 -7.76
CA SER A 95 -11.45 -15.37 -6.84
C SER A 95 -12.25 -16.46 -6.11
N ARG A 96 -13.55 -16.23 -5.92
CA ARG A 96 -14.48 -17.23 -5.40
C ARG A 96 -14.78 -18.26 -6.47
N THR A 97 -14.26 -19.47 -6.28
CA THR A 97 -14.47 -20.59 -7.21
C THR A 97 -15.76 -21.38 -6.94
N TYR A 98 -16.50 -21.05 -5.86
CA TYR A 98 -17.65 -21.84 -5.37
C TYR A 98 -19.01 -21.15 -5.51
N LEU A 99 -19.13 -20.14 -6.36
CA LEU A 99 -20.42 -19.59 -6.84
C LEU A 99 -20.48 -19.73 -8.36
#